data_AF-A0A952U8T3-F1
#
_entry.id   AF-A0A952U8T3-F1
#
_cell.length_a   1.000
_cell.length_b   1.000
_cell.length_c   1.000
_cell.angle_alpha   90.00
_cell.angle_beta   90.00
_cell.angle_gamma   90.00
#
_symmetry.space_group_name_H-M   'P 1'
#
loop_
_entity.id
_entity.type
_entity.pdbx_description
1 polymer ?
#
loop_
_entity_poly.entity_id
_entity_poly.type
_entity_poly.pdbx_seq_one_letter_code
_entity_poly.pdbx_strand_id
1 'polypeptide(L)'
;MSISFTSATSILRHEFERLRSFVGLWFRRIPPLLKIALGMQVGLTLIIIGVLRLGHLGIPSEIYNPPQVYLPGNPLPALVEVALCANYAHQKFSTTAEIDGRTFYFTYIFEDRVIIHTAVRAEDYNIGELVTLWGMPSGIQRHGATILVSWGLRSATLYANYFNPDRPIAFLAYDTDAVETAAWRGFVNKTGDIESTD
;
A
#
# COMPACT_ATOMS: atom_id res chain seq x y z
N MET A 1 43.76 7.60 -12.36
CA MET A 1 43.09 8.35 -13.43
C MET A 1 42.08 9.27 -12.77
N SER A 2 42.47 10.50 -12.50
CA SER A 2 41.74 11.49 -11.70
C SER A 2 40.99 12.44 -12.64
N ILE A 3 39.67 12.36 -12.67
CA ILE A 3 38.82 13.26 -13.46
C ILE A 3 38.63 14.55 -12.65
N SER A 4 39.16 15.66 -13.16
CA SER A 4 39.13 16.98 -12.51
C SER A 4 37.72 17.56 -12.44
N PHE A 5 37.13 17.58 -11.24
CA PHE A 5 35.78 18.10 -10.94
C PHE A 5 35.62 19.63 -11.11
N THR A 6 36.71 20.38 -11.31
CA THR A 6 36.71 21.84 -11.42
C THR A 6 36.10 22.38 -12.71
N SER A 7 35.94 21.56 -13.75
CA SER A 7 35.38 22.00 -15.04
C SER A 7 33.84 22.03 -15.07
N ALA A 8 33.17 21.17 -14.31
CA ALA A 8 31.71 21.05 -14.36
C ALA A 8 30.97 22.23 -13.70
N THR A 9 31.56 22.83 -12.65
CA THR A 9 30.92 23.91 -11.90
C THR A 9 30.97 25.27 -12.61
N SER A 10 32.00 25.51 -13.43
CA SER A 10 32.12 26.76 -14.20
C SER A 10 31.11 26.81 -15.35
N ILE A 11 30.86 25.67 -16.00
CA ILE A 11 29.88 25.53 -17.08
C ILE A 11 28.46 25.78 -16.55
N LEU A 12 28.09 25.16 -15.43
CA LEU A 12 26.78 25.35 -14.81
C LEU A 12 26.54 26.81 -14.37
N ARG A 13 27.56 27.47 -13.82
CA ARG A 13 27.47 28.87 -13.39
C ARG A 13 27.22 29.82 -14.56
N HIS A 14 27.91 29.60 -15.68
CA HIS A 14 27.77 30.43 -16.87
C HIS A 14 26.39 30.26 -17.54
N GLU A 15 25.88 29.03 -17.62
CA GLU A 15 24.52 28.75 -18.12
C GLU A 15 23.45 29.39 -17.22
N PHE A 16 23.64 29.37 -15.90
CA PHE A 16 22.69 29.98 -14.95
C PHE A 16 22.59 31.50 -15.10
N GLU A 17 23.71 32.20 -15.28
CA GLU A 17 23.73 33.65 -15.52
C GLU A 17 23.04 34.03 -16.85
N ARG A 18 23.22 33.22 -17.90
CA ARG A 18 22.50 33.39 -19.17
C ARG A 18 20.99 33.25 -18.99
N LEU A 19 20.55 32.20 -18.29
CA LEU A 19 19.14 31.97 -18.00
C LEU A 19 18.53 33.13 -17.19
N ARG A 20 19.25 33.62 -16.18
CA ARG A 20 18.81 34.75 -15.34
C ARG A 20 18.60 36.03 -16.15
N SER A 21 19.56 36.38 -17.01
CA SER A 21 19.45 37.59 -17.84
C SER A 21 18.31 37.50 -18.86
N PHE A 22 18.11 36.33 -19.46
CA PHE A 22 17.02 36.07 -20.41
C PHE A 22 15.64 36.16 -19.74
N VAL A 23 15.47 35.54 -18.58
CA VAL A 23 14.22 35.57 -17.81
C VAL A 23 13.86 37.00 -17.40
N GLY A 24 14.83 37.81 -16.96
CA GLY A 24 14.59 39.20 -16.57
C GLY A 24 14.10 40.09 -17.73
N LEU A 25 14.68 39.92 -18.93
CA LEU A 25 14.26 40.65 -20.12
C LEU A 25 12.86 40.22 -20.59
N TRP A 26 12.56 38.93 -20.53
CA TRP A 26 11.25 38.39 -20.87
C TRP A 26 10.17 38.93 -19.92
N PHE A 27 10.41 38.92 -18.60
CA PHE A 27 9.49 39.46 -17.60
C PHE A 27 9.18 40.96 -17.76
N ARG A 28 10.10 41.76 -18.33
CA ARG A 28 9.82 43.18 -18.58
C ARG A 28 8.75 43.42 -19.64
N ARG A 29 8.59 42.52 -20.61
CA ARG A 29 7.63 42.66 -21.73
C ARG A 29 6.22 42.15 -21.42
N ILE A 30 6.06 41.42 -20.31
CA ILE A 30 4.78 40.80 -19.97
C ILE A 30 3.81 41.85 -19.38
N PRO A 31 2.55 41.90 -19.82
CA PRO A 31 1.52 42.74 -19.22
C PRO A 31 1.36 42.46 -17.71
N PRO A 32 1.04 43.46 -16.88
CA PRO A 32 0.95 43.29 -15.43
C PRO A 32 -0.06 42.21 -15.01
N LEU A 33 -1.19 42.09 -15.70
CA LEU A 33 -2.20 41.05 -15.45
C LEU A 33 -1.67 39.63 -15.66
N LEU A 34 -0.85 39.42 -16.70
CA LEU A 34 -0.28 38.09 -16.98
C LEU A 34 0.76 37.70 -15.91
N LYS A 35 1.49 38.67 -15.32
CA LYS A 35 2.40 38.42 -14.19
C LYS A 35 1.64 37.94 -12.95
N ILE A 36 0.50 38.55 -12.66
CA ILE A 36 -0.35 38.16 -11.52
C ILE A 36 -0.89 36.74 -11.75
N ALA A 37 -1.41 36.44 -12.95
CA ALA A 37 -1.89 35.11 -13.30
C ALA A 37 -0.80 34.03 -13.18
N LEU A 38 0.41 34.31 -13.70
CA LEU A 38 1.57 33.42 -13.53
C LEU A 38 1.93 33.21 -12.07
N GLY A 39 1.95 34.28 -11.27
CA GLY A 39 2.21 34.21 -9.83
C GLY A 39 1.19 33.35 -9.09
N MET A 40 -0.10 33.54 -9.38
CA MET A 40 -1.19 32.73 -8.83
C MET A 40 -1.05 31.26 -9.22
N GLN A 41 -0.76 30.96 -10.49
CA GLN A 41 -0.58 29.58 -10.97
C GLN A 41 0.61 28.89 -10.30
N VAL A 42 1.75 29.56 -10.20
CA VAL A 42 2.94 29.03 -9.51
C VAL A 42 2.64 28.81 -8.04
N GLY A 43 1.99 29.77 -7.37
CA GLY A 43 1.57 29.67 -5.98
C GLY A 43 0.65 28.47 -5.74
N LEU A 44 -0.40 28.32 -6.56
CA LEU A 44 -1.32 27.18 -6.49
C LEU A 44 -0.59 25.85 -6.71
N THR A 45 0.31 25.78 -7.68
CA THR A 45 1.09 24.58 -7.97
C THR A 45 1.99 24.20 -6.79
N LEU A 46 2.64 25.18 -6.15
CA LEU A 46 3.45 24.94 -4.95
C LEU A 46 2.60 24.48 -3.76
N ILE A 47 1.39 25.02 -3.58
CA ILE A 47 0.45 24.56 -2.55
C ILE A 47 0.05 23.10 -2.81
N ILE A 48 -0.32 22.76 -4.05
CA ILE A 48 -0.67 21.38 -4.42
C ILE A 48 0.50 20.43 -4.15
N ILE A 49 1.71 20.78 -4.58
CA ILE A 49 2.92 19.97 -4.32
C ILE A 49 3.17 19.84 -2.81
N GLY A 50 3.00 20.92 -2.05
CA GLY A 50 3.15 20.92 -0.59
C GLY A 50 2.17 19.99 0.10
N VAL A 51 0.89 20.04 -0.28
CA VAL A 51 -0.16 19.15 0.24
C VAL A 51 0.13 17.69 -0.11
N LEU A 52 0.54 17.42 -1.36
CA LEU A 52 0.91 16.07 -1.79
C LEU A 52 2.11 15.52 -1.01
N ARG A 53 3.14 16.35 -0.78
CA ARG A 53 4.33 15.98 -0.01
C ARG A 53 4.00 15.73 1.47
N LEU A 54 3.19 16.59 2.09
CA LEU A 54 2.73 16.41 3.46
C LEU A 54 1.91 15.14 3.62
N GLY A 55 1.05 14.81 2.64
CA GLY A 55 0.33 13.54 2.60
C GLY A 55 1.26 12.33 2.48
N HIS A 56 2.40 12.46 1.80
CA HIS A 56 3.38 11.38 1.65
C HIS A 56 4.28 11.17 2.88
N LEU A 57 4.46 12.18 3.74
CA LEU A 57 5.29 12.04 4.95
C LEU A 57 4.67 11.10 6.00
N GLY A 58 3.40 10.74 5.86
CA GLY A 58 2.72 9.77 6.70
C GLY A 58 2.59 8.36 6.10
N ILE A 59 3.03 8.14 4.86
CA ILE A 59 2.92 6.81 4.22
C ILE A 59 4.03 5.92 4.79
N PRO A 60 3.72 4.76 5.41
CA PRO A 60 4.72 3.81 5.88
C PRO A 60 5.71 3.47 4.76
N SER A 61 7.00 3.51 5.09
CA SER A 61 8.10 3.54 4.12
C SER A 61 8.25 2.29 3.25
N GLU A 62 7.54 1.21 3.55
CA GLU A 62 7.47 0.03 2.70
C GLU A 62 6.32 -0.83 3.22
N ILE A 63 5.49 -1.41 2.34
CA ILE A 63 4.68 -2.55 2.80
C ILE A 63 5.65 -3.65 3.17
N TYR A 64 5.50 -4.15 4.39
CA TYR A 64 6.19 -5.34 4.81
C TYR A 64 5.80 -6.48 3.86
N ASN A 65 6.74 -6.85 2.99
CA ASN A 65 6.61 -8.01 2.14
C ASN A 65 7.27 -9.18 2.87
N PRO A 66 6.52 -10.24 3.22
CA PRO A 66 7.11 -11.45 3.77
C PRO A 66 8.25 -11.96 2.89
N PRO A 67 9.34 -12.47 3.48
CA PRO A 67 10.38 -13.19 2.73
C PRO A 67 9.76 -14.29 1.87
N GLN A 68 10.26 -14.46 0.65
CA GLN A 68 9.66 -15.34 -0.36
C GLN A 68 9.49 -16.79 0.12
N VAL A 69 10.38 -17.29 0.98
CA VAL A 69 10.31 -18.63 1.58
C VAL A 69 9.05 -18.86 2.43
N TYR A 70 8.44 -17.80 2.94
CA TYR A 70 7.23 -17.86 3.75
C TYR A 70 5.96 -17.59 2.95
N LEU A 71 6.05 -17.44 1.62
CA LEU A 71 4.86 -17.23 0.78
C LEU A 71 4.23 -18.57 0.35
N PRO A 72 2.93 -18.57 0.00
CA PRO A 72 2.27 -19.76 -0.50
C PRO A 72 2.96 -20.40 -1.71
N GLY A 73 2.88 -21.73 -1.81
CA GLY A 73 3.60 -22.56 -2.78
C GLY A 73 4.97 -23.04 -2.31
N ASN A 74 5.51 -22.50 -1.22
CA ASN A 74 6.78 -22.95 -0.63
C ASN A 74 6.56 -24.01 0.46
N PRO A 75 7.56 -24.87 0.73
CA PRO A 75 7.51 -25.77 1.86
C PRO A 75 7.56 -25.01 3.19
N LEU A 76 6.80 -25.48 4.17
CA LEU A 76 6.78 -24.95 5.52
C LEU A 76 8.19 -25.11 6.15
N PRO A 77 8.79 -24.04 6.67
CA PRO A 77 10.10 -24.10 7.30
C PRO A 77 10.15 -25.14 8.43
N ALA A 78 11.25 -25.90 8.49
CA ALA A 78 11.43 -26.95 9.50
C ALA A 78 11.41 -26.43 10.95
N LEU A 79 11.74 -25.15 11.14
CA LEU A 79 11.77 -24.46 12.43
C LEU A 79 10.38 -24.11 12.98
N VAL A 80 9.34 -24.19 12.15
CA VAL A 80 7.97 -23.88 12.57
C VAL A 80 7.39 -25.10 13.27
N GLU A 81 7.26 -25.02 14.59
CA GLU A 81 6.61 -26.06 15.37
C GLU A 81 5.16 -26.22 14.90
N VAL A 82 4.73 -27.47 14.75
CA VAL A 82 3.38 -27.79 14.31
C VAL A 82 2.50 -27.87 15.55
N ALA A 83 1.75 -26.81 15.83
CA ALA A 83 0.60 -26.92 16.71
C ALA A 83 -0.48 -27.72 15.95
N LEU A 84 -0.78 -28.92 16.42
CA LEU A 84 -1.78 -29.82 15.82
C LEU A 84 -3.21 -29.32 16.10
N CYS A 85 -3.57 -28.14 15.60
CA CYS A 85 -4.96 -27.76 15.41
C CYS A 85 -5.43 -28.35 14.07
N ALA A 86 -5.70 -29.64 14.07
CA ALA A 86 -6.05 -30.39 12.87
C ALA A 86 -7.51 -30.13 12.49
N ASN A 87 -7.74 -29.54 11.32
CA ASN A 87 -9.02 -29.68 10.64
C ASN A 87 -8.95 -30.96 9.78
N TYR A 88 -9.22 -32.10 10.42
CA TYR A 88 -9.03 -33.44 9.85
C TYR A 88 -9.78 -33.66 8.53
N ALA A 89 -10.86 -32.92 8.28
CA ALA A 89 -11.70 -33.10 7.09
C ALA A 89 -10.99 -32.75 5.78
N HIS A 90 -9.96 -31.89 5.80
CA HIS A 90 -9.34 -31.36 4.59
C HIS A 90 -7.80 -31.48 4.56
N GLN A 91 -7.18 -32.16 5.52
CA GLN A 91 -5.72 -32.28 5.64
C GLN A 91 -4.98 -30.91 5.66
N LYS A 92 -5.71 -29.84 6.00
CA LYS A 92 -5.19 -28.49 6.16
C LYS A 92 -4.92 -28.25 7.63
N PHE A 93 -3.70 -27.79 7.91
CA PHE A 93 -3.25 -27.52 9.27
C PHE A 93 -2.84 -26.06 9.36
N SER A 94 -3.16 -25.44 10.49
CA SER A 94 -2.76 -24.07 10.78
C SER A 94 -1.72 -24.06 11.89
N THR A 95 -0.70 -23.23 11.74
CA THR A 95 0.33 -23.00 12.75
C THR A 95 0.75 -21.53 12.75
N THR A 96 1.49 -21.13 13.77
CA THR A 96 2.03 -19.78 13.91
C THR A 96 3.52 -19.81 14.18
N ALA A 97 4.24 -18.81 13.69
CA ALA A 97 5.66 -18.63 14.02
C ALA A 97 5.98 -17.16 14.24
N GLU A 98 6.97 -16.90 15.09
CA GLU A 98 7.56 -15.56 15.23
C GLU A 98 8.80 -15.45 14.35
N ILE A 99 8.79 -14.51 13.41
CA ILE A 99 9.85 -14.30 12.42
C ILE A 99 10.15 -12.80 12.38
N ASP A 100 11.39 -12.42 12.63
CA ASP A 100 11.83 -11.02 12.68
C ASP A 100 10.95 -10.13 13.58
N GLY A 101 10.48 -10.68 14.71
CA GLY A 101 9.61 -9.98 15.67
C GLY A 101 8.16 -9.81 15.22
N ARG A 102 7.72 -10.51 14.17
CA ARG A 102 6.34 -10.52 13.67
C ARG A 102 5.74 -11.91 13.78
N THR A 103 4.46 -11.97 14.17
CA THR A 103 3.70 -13.22 14.18
C THR A 103 3.14 -13.52 12.80
N PHE A 104 3.56 -14.64 12.24
CA PHE A 104 3.04 -15.24 11.03
C PHE A 104 2.05 -16.35 11.36
N TYR A 105 1.03 -16.47 10.52
CA TYR A 105 0.02 -17.51 10.56
C TYR A 105 0.10 -18.25 9.24
N PHE A 106 0.37 -19.54 9.29
CA PHE A 106 0.47 -20.40 8.12
C PHE A 106 -0.70 -21.36 8.10
N THR A 107 -1.30 -21.57 6.93
CA THR A 107 -2.07 -22.79 6.64
C THR A 107 -1.33 -23.58 5.57
N TYR A 108 -1.19 -24.89 5.76
CA TYR A 108 -0.43 -25.75 4.87
C TYR A 108 -1.11 -27.12 4.69
N ILE A 109 -0.78 -27.81 3.60
CA ILE A 109 -1.20 -29.20 3.34
C ILE A 109 -0.24 -30.13 4.08
N PHE A 110 -0.76 -31.04 4.90
CA PHE A 110 0.08 -31.86 5.78
C PHE A 110 1.04 -32.79 5.04
N GLU A 111 0.55 -33.47 4.00
CA GLU A 111 1.31 -34.47 3.25
C GLU A 111 2.58 -33.88 2.62
N ASP A 112 2.42 -32.77 1.90
CA ASP A 112 3.52 -32.12 1.19
C ASP A 112 4.23 -31.03 2.02
N ARG A 113 3.66 -30.69 3.18
CA ARG A 113 4.02 -29.51 4.00
C ARG A 113 4.09 -28.21 3.19
N VAL A 114 3.30 -28.07 2.13
CA VAL A 114 3.28 -26.87 1.28
C VAL A 114 2.35 -25.82 1.89
N ILE A 115 2.85 -24.61 2.05
CA ILE A 115 2.09 -23.44 2.50
C ILE A 115 1.05 -23.10 1.44
N ILE A 116 -0.22 -23.03 1.82
CA ILE A 116 -1.32 -22.61 0.95
C ILE A 116 -1.88 -21.23 1.31
N HIS A 117 -1.62 -20.78 2.54
CA HIS A 117 -2.03 -19.48 3.04
C HIS A 117 -0.99 -18.97 4.03
N THR A 118 -0.67 -17.68 3.94
CA THR A 118 0.18 -16.98 4.90
C THR A 118 -0.48 -15.67 5.29
N ALA A 119 -0.64 -15.42 6.57
CA ALA A 119 -1.08 -14.13 7.10
C ALA A 119 -0.08 -13.57 8.10
N VAL A 120 0.01 -12.24 8.15
CA VAL A 120 0.87 -11.49 9.07
C VAL A 120 0.06 -10.34 9.66
N ARG A 121 0.27 -10.04 10.95
CA ARG A 121 -0.36 -8.86 11.58
C ARG A 121 0.16 -7.58 10.92
N ALA A 122 -0.76 -6.68 10.63
CA ALA A 122 -0.50 -5.53 9.76
C ALA A 122 -1.24 -4.27 10.22
N GLU A 123 -1.30 -4.04 11.54
CA GLU A 123 -2.03 -2.93 12.18
C GLU A 123 -1.44 -1.54 11.86
N ASP A 124 -0.22 -1.50 11.32
CA ASP A 124 0.43 -0.29 10.84
C ASP A 124 -0.11 0.19 9.49
N TYR A 125 -0.98 -0.58 8.84
CA TYR A 125 -1.52 -0.27 7.53
C TYR A 125 -3.04 -0.05 7.57
N ASN A 126 -3.53 0.75 6.63
CA ASN A 126 -4.95 0.90 6.35
C ASN A 126 -5.28 0.55 4.88
N ILE A 127 -6.57 0.40 4.56
CA ILE A 127 -6.97 0.02 3.20
C ILE A 127 -6.63 1.12 2.18
N GLY A 128 -6.72 2.40 2.56
CA GLY A 128 -6.35 3.52 1.67
C GLY A 128 -4.89 3.45 1.21
N GLU A 129 -3.98 3.10 2.12
CA GLU A 129 -2.56 2.89 1.81
C GLU A 129 -2.36 1.69 0.90
N LEU A 130 -3.02 0.57 1.18
CA LEU A 130 -2.94 -0.61 0.32
C LEU A 130 -3.49 -0.33 -1.08
N VAL A 131 -4.53 0.49 -1.21
CA VAL A 131 -5.03 0.92 -2.54
C VAL A 131 -3.98 1.73 -3.28
N THR A 132 -3.25 2.59 -2.59
CA THR A 132 -2.17 3.38 -3.18
C THR A 132 -1.00 2.51 -3.64
N LEU A 133 -0.71 1.43 -2.90
CA LEU A 133 0.49 0.61 -3.11
C LEU A 133 0.24 -0.62 -4.01
N TRP A 134 -0.94 -1.23 -3.92
CA TRP A 134 -1.31 -2.42 -4.70
C TRP A 134 -2.32 -2.15 -5.81
N GLY A 135 -2.83 -0.92 -5.90
CA GLY A 135 -3.85 -0.52 -6.87
C GLY A 135 -5.28 -0.80 -6.39
N MET A 136 -6.23 -0.82 -7.32
CA MET A 136 -7.63 -1.06 -6.98
C MET A 136 -7.86 -2.51 -6.53
N PRO A 137 -8.65 -2.74 -5.46
CA PRO A 137 -9.04 -4.09 -5.04
C PRO A 137 -9.81 -4.81 -6.15
N SER A 138 -9.66 -6.13 -6.22
CA SER A 138 -10.50 -7.00 -7.05
C SER A 138 -11.86 -7.26 -6.40
N GLY A 139 -11.93 -7.31 -5.08
CA GLY A 139 -13.15 -7.68 -4.38
C GLY A 139 -13.22 -7.30 -2.91
N ILE A 140 -14.42 -7.47 -2.35
CA ILE A 140 -14.74 -7.26 -0.94
C ILE A 140 -15.76 -8.31 -0.49
N GLN A 141 -15.61 -8.79 0.73
CA GLN A 141 -16.56 -9.69 1.38
C GLN A 141 -16.74 -9.30 2.84
N ARG A 142 -17.95 -9.49 3.39
CA ARG A 142 -18.27 -9.22 4.78
C ARG A 142 -18.82 -10.48 5.44
N HIS A 143 -18.28 -10.83 6.60
CA HIS A 143 -18.71 -11.93 7.45
C HIS A 143 -18.87 -11.41 8.88
N GLY A 144 -20.08 -10.96 9.23
CA GLY A 144 -20.33 -10.27 10.50
C GLY A 144 -19.46 -9.01 10.63
N ALA A 145 -18.65 -8.94 11.69
CA ALA A 145 -17.71 -7.83 11.94
C ALA A 145 -16.36 -7.99 11.21
N THR A 146 -16.19 -9.02 10.38
CA THR A 146 -14.98 -9.23 9.58
C THR A 146 -15.20 -8.74 8.17
N ILE A 147 -14.34 -7.86 7.68
CA ILE A 147 -14.37 -7.38 6.30
C ILE A 147 -13.04 -7.80 5.65
N LEU A 148 -13.16 -8.51 4.53
CA LEU A 148 -12.05 -8.97 3.71
C LEU A 148 -12.01 -8.16 2.42
N VAL A 149 -10.86 -7.59 2.08
CA VAL A 149 -10.61 -6.88 0.82
C VAL A 149 -9.53 -7.65 0.05
N SER A 150 -9.74 -7.93 -1.24
CA SER A 150 -8.86 -8.78 -2.05
C SER A 150 -8.21 -8.02 -3.21
N TRP A 151 -6.99 -8.42 -3.59
CA TRP A 151 -6.21 -7.98 -4.75
C TRP A 151 -5.61 -9.20 -5.48
N GLY A 152 -6.49 -10.10 -5.96
CA GLY A 152 -6.10 -11.40 -6.52
C GLY A 152 -5.66 -12.38 -5.42
N LEU A 153 -4.37 -12.72 -5.40
CA LEU A 153 -3.76 -13.65 -4.42
C LEU A 153 -3.37 -13.00 -3.09
N ARG A 154 -3.69 -11.72 -2.92
CA ARG A 154 -3.42 -10.94 -1.71
C ARG A 154 -4.74 -10.50 -1.11
N SER A 155 -4.83 -10.44 0.20
CA SER A 155 -5.99 -9.90 0.88
C SER A 155 -5.62 -9.17 2.16
N ALA A 156 -6.52 -8.31 2.61
CA ALA A 156 -6.43 -7.60 3.87
C ALA A 156 -7.71 -7.84 4.66
N THR A 157 -7.57 -8.17 5.94
CA THR A 157 -8.69 -8.38 6.85
C THR A 157 -8.75 -7.23 7.84
N LEU A 158 -9.94 -6.68 8.06
CA LEU A 158 -10.20 -5.67 9.08
C LEU A 158 -11.43 -6.06 9.92
N TYR A 159 -11.35 -5.77 11.22
CA TYR A 159 -12.44 -6.03 12.15
C TYR A 159 -13.23 -4.75 12.42
N ALA A 160 -14.39 -4.63 11.77
CA ALA A 160 -15.27 -3.49 11.88
C ALA A 160 -16.70 -3.82 11.44
N ASN A 161 -17.68 -3.15 12.07
CA ASN A 161 -19.09 -3.23 11.67
C ASN A 161 -19.39 -2.47 10.38
N TYR A 162 -18.55 -1.50 10.03
CA TYR A 162 -18.65 -0.70 8.81
C TYR A 162 -17.27 -0.55 8.17
N PHE A 163 -17.26 -0.44 6.85
CA PHE A 163 -16.02 -0.27 6.10
C PHE A 163 -15.55 1.19 6.18
N ASN A 164 -14.32 1.39 6.64
CA ASN A 164 -13.64 2.67 6.65
C ASN A 164 -12.21 2.46 6.11
N PRO A 165 -11.81 3.13 5.01
CA PRO A 165 -10.49 2.95 4.43
C PRO A 165 -9.34 3.36 5.35
N ASP A 166 -9.60 4.27 6.29
CA ASP A 166 -8.59 4.83 7.20
C ASP A 166 -8.44 3.99 8.47
N ARG A 167 -9.26 2.94 8.66
CA ARG A 167 -9.11 2.04 9.80
C ARG A 167 -7.90 1.13 9.62
N PRO A 168 -7.14 0.87 10.71
CA PRO A 168 -6.13 -0.17 10.72
C PRO A 168 -6.69 -1.52 10.29
N ILE A 169 -5.96 -2.23 9.45
CA ILE A 169 -6.23 -3.63 9.14
C ILE A 169 -5.68 -4.53 10.25
N ALA A 170 -6.27 -5.70 10.44
CA ALA A 170 -5.76 -6.68 11.38
C ALA A 170 -4.64 -7.53 10.74
N PHE A 171 -4.89 -8.00 9.51
CA PHE A 171 -3.99 -8.94 8.83
C PHE A 171 -3.82 -8.60 7.36
N LEU A 172 -2.60 -8.81 6.86
CA LEU A 172 -2.34 -9.04 5.44
C LEU A 172 -2.21 -10.53 5.21
N ALA A 173 -2.81 -11.03 4.14
CA ALA A 173 -2.77 -12.43 3.77
C ALA A 173 -2.39 -12.63 2.30
N TYR A 174 -1.78 -13.78 2.04
CA TYR A 174 -1.32 -14.26 0.75
C TYR A 174 -1.81 -15.70 0.59
N ASP A 175 -2.38 -16.01 -0.58
CA ASP A 175 -3.03 -17.28 -0.87
C ASP A 175 -2.46 -17.92 -2.16
N THR A 176 -2.55 -19.24 -2.31
CA THR A 176 -2.28 -19.92 -3.60
C THR A 176 -3.34 -19.65 -4.65
N ASP A 177 -4.58 -19.45 -4.21
CA ASP A 177 -5.75 -19.27 -5.05
C ASP A 177 -6.46 -17.97 -4.69
N ALA A 178 -7.08 -17.31 -5.68
CA ALA A 178 -7.79 -16.08 -5.43
C ALA A 178 -9.01 -16.33 -4.54
N VAL A 179 -9.17 -15.51 -3.51
CA VAL A 179 -10.33 -15.62 -2.62
C VAL A 179 -11.59 -15.19 -3.36
N GLU A 180 -12.60 -16.06 -3.38
CA GLU A 180 -13.91 -15.75 -3.93
C GLU A 180 -14.58 -14.62 -3.13
N THR A 181 -14.66 -13.45 -3.75
CA THR A 181 -15.18 -12.23 -3.14
C THR A 181 -16.12 -11.53 -4.13
N ALA A 182 -17.05 -10.73 -3.61
CA ALA A 182 -17.88 -9.90 -4.48
C ALA A 182 -16.99 -8.84 -5.14
N ALA A 183 -17.21 -8.57 -6.43
CA ALA A 183 -16.40 -7.60 -7.18
C ALA A 183 -16.39 -6.22 -6.50
N TRP A 184 -15.21 -5.60 -6.45
CA TRP A 184 -15.04 -4.27 -5.87
C TRP A 184 -15.81 -3.23 -6.69
N ARG A 185 -16.60 -2.38 -6.01
CA ARG A 185 -17.40 -1.32 -6.66
C ARG A 185 -16.98 0.09 -6.23
N GLY A 186 -15.80 0.23 -5.62
CA GLY A 186 -15.34 1.50 -5.05
C GLY A 186 -15.90 1.77 -3.65
N PHE A 187 -15.59 2.96 -3.16
CA PHE A 187 -16.11 3.51 -1.90
C PHE A 187 -17.55 3.98 -2.10
N VAL A 188 -18.48 3.03 -2.22
CA VAL A 188 -19.90 3.39 -2.34
C VAL A 188 -20.39 3.78 -0.95
N ASN A 189 -20.53 5.09 -0.73
CA ASN A 189 -21.30 5.60 0.39
C ASN A 189 -22.76 5.19 0.15
N LYS A 190 -23.19 4.09 0.76
CA LYS A 190 -24.62 3.85 0.94
C LYS A 190 -25.13 4.81 2.01
N THR A 191 -25.25 6.08 1.65
CA THR A 191 -26.12 7.02 2.35
C THR A 191 -27.55 6.59 2.02
N GLY A 192 -28.14 5.74 2.85
CA GLY A 192 -29.51 5.29 2.62
C GLY A 192 -29.84 4.01 3.37
N ASP A 193 -30.62 4.21 4.42
CA ASP A 193 -31.64 3.30 4.95
C ASP A 193 -31.12 2.04 5.64
N ILE A 194 -30.74 2.23 6.91
CA ILE A 194 -30.99 1.20 7.93
C ILE A 194 -32.51 1.15 8.10
N GLU A 195 -33.17 0.40 7.22
CA GLU A 195 -34.55 0.01 7.44
C GLU A 195 -34.53 -0.98 8.62
N SER A 196 -34.82 -0.44 9.81
CA SER A 196 -35.01 -1.19 11.05
C SER A 196 -36.12 -2.19 10.83
N THR A 197 -35.76 -3.44 10.54
CA THR A 197 -36.69 -4.57 10.61
C THR A 197 -36.55 -5.15 12.00
N ASP A 198 -37.38 -4.63 12.90
CA ASP A 198 -37.81 -5.33 14.11
C ASP A 198 -38.72 -6.51 13.76
#